data_AF-A0A2N0QQF5-F1
#
_entry.id   AF-A0A2N0QQF5-F1
#
_cell.length_a   1.000
_cell.length_b   1.000
_cell.length_c   1.000
_cell.angle_alpha   90.00
_cell.angle_beta   90.00
_cell.angle_gamma   90.00
#
_symmetry.space_group_name_H-M   'P 1'
#
loop_
_entity.id
_entity.type
_entity.pdbx_description
1 polymer ?
#
loop_
_entity_poly.entity_id
_entity_poly.type
_entity_poly.pdbx_seq_one_letter_code
_entity_poly.pdbx_strand_id
1 'polypeptide(L)'
;MYIIEIYQCGDFVYYYDNERKLGRLRAILLNEENQQYRLRIQKVLDYSDLPGNFKGELRQNRSLSGEVWLQDEPFLTITTSQISEKVAVDTLRITKILYKHHTHWRICDATFSYQHPSEYISIRQPPSPTIPVYKLFLDIYYDDFRTFRNVYHSFVPFGGNFNEFEQGKLMEVNGQDAWVIAGLGVVTADLPQGNDMCGVLRHNANKGCRTCTASRESLTNFSQDVPATSRYHHITDDQFKEIFDEPATTRQRRLCTEFGLRTRPSILDRLLRERHLQTPQDVYHATAGKIGRLLKLTYDLRI
;
A
#
# COMPACT_ATOMS: atom_id res chain seq x y z
N MET A 1 15.25 33.90 -12.40
CA MET A 1 13.92 33.27 -12.29
C MET A 1 14.12 31.98 -11.52
N TYR A 2 13.71 31.92 -10.25
CA TYR A 2 13.83 30.68 -9.46
C TYR A 2 12.65 29.79 -9.85
N ILE A 3 12.94 28.63 -10.43
CA ILE A 3 11.93 27.60 -10.63
C ILE A 3 11.74 26.93 -9.26
N ILE A 4 10.54 27.06 -8.69
CA ILE A 4 10.17 26.32 -7.49
C ILE A 4 9.80 24.91 -7.95
N GLU A 5 10.67 23.94 -7.67
CA GLU A 5 10.35 22.53 -7.89
C GLU A 5 9.60 21.95 -6.69
N ILE A 6 8.45 21.33 -6.96
CA ILE A 6 7.61 20.68 -5.96
C ILE A 6 7.81 19.17 -6.04
N TYR A 7 8.21 18.59 -4.91
CA TYR A 7 8.44 17.16 -4.73
C TYR A 7 7.26 16.52 -3.99
N GLN A 8 6.85 15.34 -4.42
CA GLN A 8 5.71 14.57 -3.90
C GLN A 8 6.05 13.08 -3.85
N CYS A 9 5.42 12.34 -2.92
CA CYS A 9 5.55 10.89 -2.89
C CYS A 9 5.11 10.28 -4.22
N GLY A 10 5.90 9.32 -4.73
CA GLY A 10 5.76 8.73 -6.05
C GLY A 10 6.75 9.28 -7.07
N ASP A 11 7.26 10.50 -6.87
CA ASP A 11 8.25 11.13 -7.76
C ASP A 11 9.55 10.32 -7.84
N PHE A 12 10.14 10.30 -9.03
CA PHE A 12 11.50 9.82 -9.22
C PHE A 12 12.48 10.98 -9.12
N VAL A 13 13.61 10.73 -8.47
CA VAL A 13 14.64 11.74 -8.19
C VAL A 13 16.02 11.13 -8.34
N TYR A 14 16.95 11.93 -8.85
CA TYR A 14 18.37 11.64 -8.68
C TYR A 14 18.84 12.17 -7.33
N TYR A 15 19.63 11.37 -6.62
CA TYR A 15 20.21 11.73 -5.34
C TYR A 15 21.67 11.27 -5.24
N TYR A 16 22.44 11.88 -4.33
CA TYR A 16 23.83 11.51 -4.08
C TYR A 16 23.97 10.59 -2.86
N ASP A 17 24.57 9.43 -3.08
CA ASP A 17 25.00 8.45 -2.07
C ASP A 17 26.35 7.87 -2.50
N ASN A 18 27.43 8.62 -2.21
CA ASN A 18 28.78 8.52 -2.80
C ASN A 18 28.85 8.78 -4.31
N GLU A 19 27.90 8.25 -5.05
CA GLU A 19 27.68 8.48 -6.48
C GLU A 19 26.23 8.91 -6.73
N ARG A 20 25.96 9.38 -7.94
CA ARG A 20 24.62 9.78 -8.34
C ARG A 20 23.77 8.53 -8.60
N LYS A 21 22.67 8.38 -7.87
CA LYS A 21 21.74 7.25 -7.94
C LYS A 21 20.33 7.72 -8.25
N LEU A 22 19.55 6.83 -8.86
CA LEU A 22 18.12 7.04 -9.09
C LEU A 22 17.31 6.43 -7.95
N GLY A 23 16.27 7.13 -7.52
CA GLY A 23 15.39 6.68 -6.46
C GLY A 23 13.96 7.13 -6.67
N ARG A 24 13.03 6.46 -5.99
CA ARG A 24 11.63 6.84 -5.93
C ARG A 24 11.30 7.36 -4.54
N LEU A 25 10.73 8.55 -4.45
CA LEU A 25 10.34 9.17 -3.20
C LEU A 25 9.12 8.45 -2.61
N ARG A 26 9.25 7.88 -1.42
CA ARG A 26 8.20 7.11 -0.74
C ARG A 26 7.57 7.84 0.45
N ALA A 27 8.34 8.70 1.12
CA ALA A 27 7.82 9.52 2.19
C ALA A 27 8.63 10.82 2.33
N ILE A 28 7.95 11.87 2.76
CA ILE A 28 8.54 13.16 3.15
C ILE A 28 8.15 13.36 4.61
N LEU A 29 9.14 13.44 5.49
CA LEU A 29 8.95 13.50 6.94
C LEU A 29 9.54 14.82 7.43
N LEU A 30 8.74 15.63 8.12
CA LEU A 30 9.26 16.79 8.84
C LEU A 30 9.75 16.33 10.21
N ASN A 31 11.01 16.62 10.54
CA ASN A 31 11.49 16.48 11.89
C ASN A 31 11.11 17.76 12.67
N GLU A 32 10.25 17.60 13.68
CA GLU A 32 9.72 18.73 14.45
C GLU A 32 10.79 19.43 15.31
N GLU A 33 11.83 18.71 15.76
CA GLU A 33 12.87 19.28 16.63
C GLU A 33 13.77 20.26 15.89
N ASN A 34 14.15 19.93 14.65
CA ASN A 34 15.08 20.74 13.86
C ASN A 34 14.44 21.41 12.63
N GLN A 35 13.15 21.19 12.41
CA GLN A 35 12.39 21.73 11.27
C GLN A 35 12.99 21.34 9.91
N GLN A 36 13.69 20.20 9.83
CA GLN A 36 14.28 19.71 8.59
C GLN A 36 13.51 18.51 8.03
N TYR A 37 13.40 18.47 6.71
CA TYR A 37 12.79 17.34 6.02
C TYR A 37 13.78 16.17 5.86
N ARG A 38 13.27 14.97 6.14
CA ARG A 38 13.90 13.69 5.77
C ARG A 38 13.06 13.01 4.72
N LEU A 39 13.72 12.42 3.73
CA LEU A 39 13.09 11.78 2.59
C LEU A 39 13.36 10.28 2.66
N ARG A 40 12.31 9.45 2.58
CA ARG A 40 12.47 8.01 2.37
C ARG A 40 12.51 7.70 0.88
N ILE A 41 13.58 7.06 0.44
CA ILE A 41 13.84 6.72 -0.96
C ILE A 41 13.80 5.20 -1.13
N GLN A 42 12.96 4.75 -2.05
CA GLN A 42 13.05 3.41 -2.61
C GLN A 42 14.13 3.41 -3.69
N LYS A 43 15.07 2.48 -3.60
CA LYS A 43 16.18 2.41 -4.55
C LYS A 43 15.70 1.98 -5.93
N VAL A 44 16.23 2.63 -6.96
CA VAL A 44 16.17 2.15 -8.32
C VAL A 44 17.56 1.62 -8.69
N LEU A 45 17.59 0.39 -9.20
CA LEU A 45 18.78 -0.39 -9.47
C LEU A 45 19.03 -0.42 -10.97
N ASP A 46 20.31 -0.28 -11.34
CA ASP A 46 20.79 -0.53 -12.68
C ASP A 46 21.22 -2.00 -12.83
N TYR A 47 21.52 -2.43 -14.06
CA TYR A 47 21.95 -3.81 -14.33
C TYR A 47 23.20 -4.23 -13.53
N SER A 48 24.11 -3.29 -13.27
CA SER A 48 25.31 -3.52 -12.46
C SER A 48 24.98 -3.94 -11.04
N ASP A 49 23.91 -3.38 -10.47
CA ASP A 49 23.47 -3.57 -9.09
C ASP A 49 22.72 -4.88 -8.88
N LEU A 50 22.25 -5.52 -9.96
CA LEU A 50 21.52 -6.78 -9.87
C LEU A 50 22.41 -7.92 -9.33
N PRO A 51 21.86 -8.82 -8.49
CA PRO A 51 22.54 -10.04 -8.10
C PRO A 51 22.93 -10.90 -9.31
N GLY A 52 24.06 -11.61 -9.22
CA GLY A 52 24.61 -12.37 -10.35
C GLY A 52 23.66 -13.40 -10.95
N ASN A 53 22.81 -14.04 -10.13
CA ASN A 53 21.80 -15.00 -10.59
C ASN A 53 20.66 -14.37 -11.40
N PHE A 54 20.53 -13.04 -11.39
CA PHE A 54 19.60 -12.30 -12.24
C PHE A 54 20.27 -11.63 -13.42
N LYS A 55 21.61 -11.63 -13.50
CA LYS A 55 22.33 -11.14 -14.68
C LYS A 55 22.15 -12.11 -15.85
N GLY A 56 22.03 -11.57 -17.04
CA GLY A 56 21.77 -12.32 -18.26
C GLY A 56 21.55 -11.39 -19.45
N GLU A 57 21.86 -11.89 -20.64
CA GLU A 57 21.87 -11.11 -21.89
C GLU A 57 20.56 -10.36 -22.13
N LEU A 58 19.41 -11.03 -21.91
CA LEU A 58 18.09 -10.40 -22.06
C LEU A 58 17.86 -9.21 -21.12
N ARG A 59 18.37 -9.24 -19.87
CA ARG A 59 18.25 -8.09 -18.96
C ARG A 59 19.28 -7.01 -19.29
N GLN A 60 20.47 -7.40 -19.73
CA GLN A 60 21.49 -6.46 -20.18
C GLN A 60 20.98 -5.64 -21.37
N ASN A 61 20.44 -6.29 -22.40
CA ASN A 61 19.90 -5.63 -23.59
C ASN A 61 18.74 -4.69 -23.25
N ARG A 62 17.88 -5.08 -22.30
CA ARG A 62 16.80 -4.20 -21.81
C ARG A 62 17.31 -3.03 -21.00
N SER A 63 18.35 -3.22 -20.18
CA SER A 63 19.00 -2.12 -19.45
C SER A 63 19.62 -1.10 -20.40
N LEU A 64 20.27 -1.56 -21.47
CA LEU A 64 20.77 -0.68 -22.55
C LEU A 64 19.65 0.11 -23.24
N SER A 65 18.41 -0.41 -23.18
CA SER A 65 17.21 0.28 -23.69
C SER A 65 16.50 1.11 -22.62
N GLY A 66 17.12 1.36 -21.46
CA GLY A 66 16.58 2.18 -20.37
C GLY A 66 15.73 1.44 -19.34
N GLU A 67 15.73 0.10 -19.30
CA GLU A 67 15.07 -0.67 -18.23
C GLU A 67 15.86 -0.58 -16.92
N VAL A 68 15.14 -0.26 -15.84
CA VAL A 68 15.66 -0.21 -14.47
C VAL A 68 14.76 -1.01 -13.53
N TRP A 69 15.25 -1.34 -12.33
CA TRP A 69 14.57 -2.22 -11.39
C TRP A 69 14.30 -1.52 -10.06
N LEU A 70 13.11 -1.67 -9.49
CA LEU A 70 12.89 -1.20 -8.12
C LEU A 70 13.47 -2.21 -7.13
N GLN A 71 14.05 -1.73 -6.04
CA GLN A 71 14.27 -2.55 -4.86
C GLN A 71 13.11 -2.31 -3.88
N ASP A 72 12.57 -3.35 -3.26
CA ASP A 72 11.56 -3.19 -2.22
C ASP A 72 12.19 -2.66 -0.92
N GLU A 73 12.46 -3.51 0.06
CA GLU A 73 13.20 -3.14 1.28
C GLU A 73 14.70 -3.48 1.18
N PRO A 74 15.59 -2.76 1.89
CA PRO A 74 15.31 -1.60 2.74
C PRO A 74 15.18 -0.28 1.96
N PHE A 75 14.28 0.60 2.39
CA PHE A 75 14.27 2.00 1.94
C PHE A 75 15.40 2.81 2.60
N LEU A 76 16.02 3.70 1.83
CA LEU A 76 17.03 4.65 2.29
C LEU A 76 16.37 5.89 2.90
N THR A 77 17.01 6.52 3.88
CA THR A 77 16.62 7.86 4.36
C THR A 77 17.71 8.87 4.01
N ILE A 78 17.33 9.96 3.34
CA ILE A 78 18.25 11.02 2.91
C ILE A 78 17.73 12.40 3.37
N THR A 79 18.60 13.41 3.30
CA THR A 79 18.21 14.81 3.46
C THR A 79 17.86 15.45 2.11
N THR A 80 17.16 16.59 2.14
CA THR A 80 16.85 17.35 0.92
C THR A 80 18.09 17.82 0.18
N SER A 81 19.20 18.11 0.88
CA SER A 81 20.48 18.50 0.28
C SER A 81 21.14 17.41 -0.58
N GLN A 82 20.71 16.16 -0.45
CA GLN A 82 21.21 15.05 -1.28
C GLN A 82 20.45 14.91 -2.60
N ILE A 83 19.31 15.58 -2.76
CA ILE A 83 18.55 15.58 -4.02
C ILE A 83 19.29 16.43 -5.05
N SER A 84 19.51 15.85 -6.23
CA SER A 84 20.10 16.55 -7.38
C SER A 84 19.03 17.15 -8.27
N GLU A 85 18.06 16.34 -8.71
CA GLU A 85 16.99 16.77 -9.62
C GLU A 85 15.83 15.77 -9.64
N LYS A 86 14.66 16.25 -10.08
CA LYS A 86 13.47 15.44 -10.34
C LYS A 86 13.53 14.79 -11.73
N VAL A 87 13.03 13.57 -11.84
CA VAL A 87 13.03 12.76 -13.08
C VAL A 87 11.62 12.58 -13.60
N ALA A 88 11.44 12.79 -14.91
CA ALA A 88 10.15 12.61 -15.57
C ALA A 88 9.84 11.11 -15.71
N VAL A 89 8.62 10.71 -15.33
CA VAL A 89 8.21 9.30 -15.20
C VAL A 89 8.24 8.56 -16.55
N ASP A 90 7.93 9.26 -17.63
CA ASP A 90 7.92 8.76 -19.01
C ASP A 90 9.29 8.31 -19.52
N THR A 91 10.37 8.69 -18.84
CA THR A 91 11.74 8.30 -19.20
C THR A 91 12.16 6.93 -18.65
N LEU A 92 11.40 6.37 -17.69
CA LEU A 92 11.80 5.16 -16.96
C LEU A 92 10.96 3.94 -17.33
N ARG A 93 11.62 2.84 -17.71
CA ARG A 93 10.98 1.55 -17.93
C ARG A 93 11.20 0.63 -16.72
N ILE A 94 10.23 0.57 -15.83
CA ILE A 94 10.27 -0.29 -14.63
C ILE A 94 9.32 -1.47 -14.82
N THR A 95 9.86 -2.69 -14.92
CA THR A 95 9.04 -3.89 -15.16
C THR A 95 9.09 -4.90 -14.01
N LYS A 96 10.06 -4.77 -13.11
CA LYS A 96 10.31 -5.75 -12.05
C LYS A 96 10.75 -5.09 -10.76
N ILE A 97 10.42 -5.75 -9.66
CA ILE A 97 10.85 -5.39 -8.31
C ILE A 97 11.73 -6.50 -7.76
N LEU A 98 12.86 -6.12 -7.19
CA LEU A 98 13.78 -6.97 -6.47
C LEU A 98 13.46 -6.90 -4.97
N TYR A 99 13.21 -8.05 -4.36
CA TYR A 99 12.94 -8.14 -2.92
C TYR A 99 13.74 -9.30 -2.33
N LYS A 100 13.86 -9.31 -1.00
CA LYS A 100 14.62 -10.33 -0.28
C LYS A 100 13.68 -11.26 0.46
N HIS A 101 13.81 -12.56 0.20
CA HIS A 101 13.16 -13.62 0.97
C HIS A 101 14.23 -14.37 1.76
N HIS A 102 14.18 -14.24 3.08
CA HIS A 102 15.27 -14.65 3.98
C HIS A 102 16.61 -14.02 3.56
N THR A 103 17.57 -14.83 3.11
CA THR A 103 18.89 -14.41 2.66
C THR A 103 19.00 -14.30 1.14
N HIS A 104 17.96 -14.70 0.39
CA HIS A 104 18.00 -14.81 -1.06
C HIS A 104 17.23 -13.68 -1.73
N TRP A 105 17.81 -13.15 -2.80
CA TRP A 105 17.11 -12.21 -3.66
C TRP A 105 16.11 -12.93 -4.55
N ARG A 106 14.94 -12.32 -4.71
CA ARG A 106 13.85 -12.75 -5.58
C ARG A 106 13.38 -11.57 -6.43
N ILE A 107 12.67 -11.88 -7.51
CA ILE A 107 12.15 -10.89 -8.43
C ILE A 107 10.66 -11.14 -8.64
N CYS A 108 9.86 -10.07 -8.67
CA CYS A 108 8.45 -10.11 -9.02
C CYS A 108 8.12 -9.02 -10.03
N ASP A 109 6.90 -9.04 -10.56
CA ASP A 109 6.42 -8.03 -11.49
C ASP A 109 6.26 -6.67 -10.81
N ALA A 110 6.58 -5.58 -11.53
CA ALA A 110 6.39 -4.23 -10.99
C ALA A 110 4.92 -3.86 -10.80
N THR A 111 3.98 -4.57 -11.44
CA THR A 111 2.54 -4.42 -11.14
C THR A 111 2.22 -4.73 -9.68
N PHE A 112 3.05 -5.51 -9.00
CA PHE A 112 2.92 -5.84 -7.57
C PHE A 112 3.52 -4.76 -6.65
N SER A 113 3.90 -3.60 -7.18
CA SER A 113 4.32 -2.46 -6.36
C SER A 113 3.13 -1.91 -5.58
N TYR A 114 3.26 -1.80 -4.26
CA TYR A 114 2.30 -1.06 -3.46
C TYR A 114 2.40 0.44 -3.77
N GLN A 115 1.27 1.05 -4.11
CA GLN A 115 1.17 2.49 -4.30
C GLN A 115 0.85 3.17 -2.97
N HIS A 116 1.54 4.25 -2.65
CA HIS A 116 1.15 5.12 -1.55
C HIS A 116 -0.19 5.81 -1.90
N PRO A 117 -1.09 6.08 -0.94
CA PRO A 117 -2.36 6.75 -1.20
C PRO A 117 -2.27 8.03 -2.03
N SER A 118 -1.21 8.81 -1.84
CA SER A 118 -0.95 10.02 -2.64
C SER A 118 -0.72 9.76 -4.14
N GLU A 119 -0.43 8.53 -4.55
CA GLU A 119 -0.13 8.17 -5.94
C GLU A 119 -1.39 7.89 -6.77
N TYR A 120 -2.49 7.45 -6.14
CA TYR A 120 -3.73 7.11 -6.84
C TYR A 120 -4.93 7.98 -6.45
N ILE A 121 -4.85 8.77 -5.38
CA ILE A 121 -5.87 9.78 -5.11
C ILE A 121 -5.79 10.83 -6.21
N SER A 122 -6.82 10.87 -7.06
CA SER A 122 -6.93 11.83 -8.15
C SER A 122 -7.20 13.22 -7.59
N ILE A 123 -6.15 14.02 -7.48
CA ILE A 123 -6.25 15.41 -7.04
C ILE A 123 -6.84 16.24 -8.17
N ARG A 124 -8.10 16.69 -8.04
CA ARG A 124 -8.57 17.80 -8.88
C ARG A 124 -7.74 19.04 -8.55
N GLN A 125 -7.32 19.73 -9.60
CA GLN A 125 -6.61 20.99 -9.46
C GLN A 125 -7.48 21.96 -8.66
N PRO A 126 -6.86 22.74 -7.74
CA PRO A 126 -7.59 23.79 -7.06
C PRO A 126 -8.16 24.80 -8.07
N PRO A 127 -9.27 25.48 -7.75
CA PRO A 127 -9.88 26.47 -8.63
C PRO A 127 -8.95 27.66 -8.94
N SER A 128 -7.95 27.90 -8.10
CA SER A 128 -6.91 28.91 -8.31
C SER A 128 -5.56 28.40 -7.78
N PRO A 129 -4.42 28.73 -8.43
CA PRO A 129 -3.09 28.41 -7.91
C PRO A 129 -2.72 29.18 -6.63
N THR A 130 -3.46 30.24 -6.29
CA THR A 130 -3.22 31.05 -5.09
C THR A 130 -3.93 30.53 -3.85
N ILE A 131 -4.84 29.57 -4.01
CA ILE A 131 -5.58 29.04 -2.87
C ILE A 131 -4.72 28.02 -2.10
N PRO A 132 -4.68 28.08 -0.75
CA PRO A 132 -4.05 27.03 0.05
C PRO A 132 -4.68 25.67 -0.24
N VAL A 133 -3.84 24.64 -0.39
CA VAL A 133 -4.28 23.25 -0.57
C VAL A 133 -3.97 22.45 0.68
N TYR A 134 -5.00 21.91 1.32
CA TYR A 134 -4.84 20.99 2.45
C TYR A 134 -5.13 19.56 2.00
N LYS A 135 -4.22 18.64 2.33
CA LYS A 135 -4.40 17.21 2.12
C LYS A 135 -4.55 16.53 3.47
N LEU A 136 -5.64 15.79 3.64
CA LEU A 136 -5.99 15.08 4.86
C LEU A 136 -6.00 13.57 4.57
N PHE A 137 -5.45 12.78 5.48
CA PHE A 137 -5.66 11.34 5.49
C PHE A 137 -6.46 11.00 6.74
N LEU A 138 -7.59 10.31 6.57
CA LEU A 138 -8.41 9.89 7.70
C LEU A 138 -8.13 8.43 8.05
N ASP A 139 -7.59 8.24 9.25
CA ASP A 139 -7.53 6.93 9.88
C ASP A 139 -8.84 6.65 10.62
N ILE A 140 -9.36 5.44 10.45
CA ILE A 140 -10.67 5.03 10.95
C ILE A 140 -10.49 3.79 11.80
N TYR A 141 -11.06 3.81 13.00
CA TYR A 141 -11.28 2.61 13.80
C TYR A 141 -12.76 2.22 13.71
N TYR A 142 -13.04 1.01 13.27
CA TYR A 142 -14.39 0.45 13.16
C TYR A 142 -14.56 -0.71 14.14
N ASP A 143 -15.33 -0.48 15.19
CA ASP A 143 -15.87 -1.52 16.05
C ASP A 143 -17.39 -1.62 15.84
N ASP A 144 -17.92 -2.83 15.71
CA ASP A 144 -19.36 -3.05 15.47
C ASP A 144 -20.25 -2.69 16.70
N PHE A 145 -19.69 -1.98 17.69
CA PHE A 145 -20.47 -1.37 18.76
C PHE A 145 -21.30 -0.25 18.15
N ARG A 146 -22.55 -0.60 17.79
CA ARG A 146 -23.72 0.15 17.27
C ARG A 146 -23.71 1.69 17.24
N THR A 147 -22.92 2.37 18.06
CA THR A 147 -22.70 3.81 18.15
C THR A 147 -22.11 4.47 16.89
N PHE A 148 -21.31 3.78 16.06
CA PHE A 148 -20.66 4.41 14.88
C PHE A 148 -21.40 4.25 13.54
N ARG A 149 -22.52 3.52 13.51
CA ARG A 149 -23.31 3.34 12.28
C ARG A 149 -23.80 4.67 11.67
N ASN A 150 -23.95 5.70 12.49
CA ASN A 150 -24.44 7.02 12.08
C ASN A 150 -23.33 8.02 11.71
N VAL A 151 -22.06 7.74 12.04
CA VAL A 151 -20.93 8.65 11.76
C VAL A 151 -20.42 8.49 10.34
N TYR A 152 -20.62 7.32 9.71
CA TYR A 152 -20.17 7.09 8.33
C TYR A 152 -21.05 7.75 7.26
N HIS A 153 -22.33 7.94 7.56
CA HIS A 153 -23.29 8.58 6.63
C HIS A 153 -23.24 10.10 6.69
N SER A 154 -22.45 10.65 7.59
CA SER A 154 -22.27 12.09 7.69
C SER A 154 -20.88 12.31 8.27
N PHE A 155 -19.95 12.83 7.47
CA PHE A 155 -18.89 13.67 8.01
C PHE A 155 -19.54 14.92 8.59
N VAL A 156 -20.32 14.77 9.66
CA VAL A 156 -21.07 15.84 10.33
C VAL A 156 -20.16 17.03 10.66
N PRO A 157 -18.87 16.84 11.06
CA PRO A 157 -18.00 17.99 11.31
C PRO A 157 -17.67 18.82 10.04
N PHE A 158 -17.80 18.25 8.84
CA PHE A 158 -17.38 18.88 7.58
C PHE A 158 -18.52 19.00 6.53
N GLY A 159 -19.75 18.60 6.87
CA GLY A 159 -20.95 18.82 6.05
C GLY A 159 -20.89 18.23 4.62
N GLY A 160 -20.44 16.98 4.45
CA GLY A 160 -20.38 16.33 3.13
C GLY A 160 -20.23 14.80 3.16
N ASN A 161 -20.21 14.19 1.98
CA ASN A 161 -19.91 12.77 1.78
C ASN A 161 -18.41 12.58 1.50
N PHE A 162 -17.79 11.49 1.97
CA PHE A 162 -16.33 11.28 1.83
C PHE A 162 -15.87 11.31 0.36
N ASN A 163 -16.69 10.79 -0.55
CA ASN A 163 -16.43 10.81 -1.98
C ASN A 163 -16.28 12.22 -2.56
N GLU A 164 -16.87 13.24 -1.93
CA GLU A 164 -16.71 14.64 -2.33
C GLU A 164 -15.32 15.16 -1.93
N PHE A 165 -14.81 14.74 -0.78
CA PHE A 165 -13.48 15.15 -0.30
C PHE A 165 -12.34 14.48 -1.09
N GLU A 166 -12.53 13.25 -1.56
CA GLU A 166 -11.57 12.60 -2.48
C GLU A 166 -11.41 13.38 -3.78
N GLN A 167 -12.44 14.14 -4.19
CA GLN A 167 -12.43 14.98 -5.40
C GLN A 167 -11.97 16.42 -5.13
N GLY A 168 -11.75 16.80 -3.88
CA GLY A 168 -11.45 18.17 -3.47
C GLY A 168 -12.71 19.01 -3.28
N LYS A 169 -12.73 19.80 -2.21
CA LYS A 169 -13.84 20.69 -1.83
C LYS A 169 -13.29 22.03 -1.38
N LEU A 170 -13.92 23.11 -1.82
CA LEU A 170 -13.65 24.46 -1.32
C LEU A 170 -14.25 24.58 0.09
N MET A 171 -13.43 25.00 1.05
CA MET A 171 -13.83 25.15 2.44
C MET A 171 -13.16 26.36 3.07
N GLU A 172 -13.83 26.96 4.06
CA GLU A 172 -13.22 27.98 4.90
C GLU A 172 -12.40 27.30 6.02
N VAL A 173 -11.11 27.59 6.08
CA VAL A 173 -10.18 27.11 7.11
C VAL A 173 -9.52 28.34 7.73
N ASN A 174 -9.73 28.56 9.03
CA ASN A 174 -9.20 29.73 9.76
C ASN A 174 -9.55 31.08 9.11
N GLY A 175 -10.77 31.23 8.58
CA GLY A 175 -11.23 32.48 7.94
C GLY A 175 -10.67 32.71 6.54
N GLN A 176 -10.06 31.70 5.92
CA GLN A 176 -9.54 31.76 4.55
C GLN A 176 -10.11 30.61 3.72
N ASP A 177 -10.44 30.91 2.47
CA ASP A 177 -10.80 29.89 1.50
C ASP A 177 -9.61 28.96 1.25
N ALA A 178 -9.85 27.66 1.35
CA ALA A 178 -8.87 26.63 1.12
C ALA A 178 -9.46 25.48 0.29
N TRP A 179 -8.62 24.88 -0.54
CA TRP A 179 -8.96 23.68 -1.29
C TRP A 179 -8.58 22.45 -0.46
N VAL A 180 -9.57 21.75 0.08
CA VAL A 180 -9.37 20.61 0.98
C VAL A 180 -9.60 19.32 0.21
N ILE A 181 -8.63 18.42 0.28
CA ILE A 181 -8.69 17.07 -0.30
C ILE A 181 -8.52 16.09 0.86
N ALA A 182 -9.40 15.10 0.98
CA ALA A 182 -9.23 14.04 1.97
C ALA A 182 -9.20 12.67 1.29
N GLY A 183 -8.28 11.83 1.72
CA GLY A 183 -8.19 10.43 1.35
C GLY A 183 -8.37 9.53 2.55
N LEU A 184 -8.72 8.27 2.30
CA LEU A 184 -8.71 7.27 3.35
C LEU A 184 -7.25 7.01 3.74
N GLY A 185 -6.94 7.00 5.03
CA GLY A 185 -5.63 6.64 5.56
C GLY A 185 -5.55 5.14 5.82
N VAL A 186 -5.78 4.74 7.07
CA VAL A 186 -5.82 3.34 7.50
C VAL A 186 -7.15 3.02 8.17
N VAL A 187 -7.74 1.88 7.81
CA VAL A 187 -8.90 1.31 8.49
C VAL A 187 -8.46 0.18 9.40
N THR A 188 -8.60 0.42 10.69
CA THR A 188 -8.42 -0.58 11.74
C THR A 188 -9.78 -1.04 12.22
N ALA A 189 -9.92 -2.35 12.46
CA ALA A 189 -11.17 -2.94 12.90
C ALA A 189 -10.86 -4.28 13.55
N ASP A 190 -11.78 -4.72 14.42
CA ASP A 190 -11.73 -6.06 14.98
C ASP A 190 -11.65 -7.13 13.88
N LEU A 191 -11.02 -8.27 14.18
CA LEU A 191 -10.65 -9.27 13.17
C LEU A 191 -11.77 -9.65 12.20
N PRO A 192 -13.00 -10.00 12.66
CA PRO A 192 -14.08 -10.28 11.74
C PRO A 192 -14.37 -9.08 10.82
N GLN A 193 -14.51 -7.88 11.39
CA GLN A 193 -14.91 -6.66 10.72
C GLN A 193 -13.86 -6.21 9.71
N GLY A 194 -12.57 -6.31 10.04
CA GLY A 194 -11.49 -6.02 9.11
C GLY A 194 -11.56 -6.87 7.85
N ASN A 195 -11.88 -8.16 7.98
CA ASN A 195 -12.10 -9.06 6.84
C ASN A 195 -13.32 -8.64 6.01
N ASP A 196 -14.42 -8.25 6.66
CA ASP A 196 -15.58 -7.70 5.95
C ASP A 196 -15.23 -6.43 5.17
N MET A 197 -14.42 -5.55 5.77
CA MET A 197 -13.94 -4.30 5.17
C MET A 197 -13.01 -4.53 3.98
N CYS A 198 -12.18 -5.59 3.97
CA CYS A 198 -11.36 -5.96 2.81
C CYS A 198 -12.11 -6.79 1.74
N GLY A 199 -13.32 -7.26 2.03
CA GLY A 199 -14.01 -8.24 1.19
C GLY A 199 -13.38 -9.64 1.23
N VAL A 200 -12.64 -9.96 2.29
CA VAL A 200 -11.96 -11.26 2.49
C VAL A 200 -12.83 -12.16 3.37
N LEU A 201 -12.81 -13.47 3.15
CA LEU A 201 -13.49 -14.42 4.02
C LEU A 201 -12.94 -14.35 5.45
N ARG A 202 -13.72 -14.82 6.43
CA ARG A 202 -13.32 -14.81 7.85
C ARG A 202 -12.06 -15.65 8.09
N HIS A 203 -11.37 -15.40 9.19
CA HIS A 203 -10.10 -16.05 9.56
C HIS A 203 -10.18 -17.58 9.66
N ASN A 204 -11.37 -18.17 9.84
CA ASN A 204 -11.58 -19.62 9.89
C ASN A 204 -11.66 -20.27 8.49
N ALA A 205 -11.81 -19.50 7.42
CA ALA A 205 -11.79 -19.98 6.05
C ALA A 205 -10.40 -20.48 5.64
N ASN A 206 -10.34 -21.29 4.58
CA ASN A 206 -9.06 -21.79 4.08
C ASN A 206 -8.11 -20.65 3.69
N LYS A 207 -8.61 -19.58 3.06
CA LYS A 207 -7.83 -18.37 2.76
C LYS A 207 -8.49 -17.15 3.42
N GLY A 208 -8.34 -17.02 4.73
CA GLY A 208 -8.93 -15.93 5.54
C GLY A 208 -7.98 -14.76 5.83
N CYS A 209 -6.76 -14.76 5.29
CA CYS A 209 -5.79 -13.69 5.49
C CYS A 209 -6.08 -12.49 4.56
N ARG A 210 -5.98 -11.27 5.10
CA ARG A 210 -6.14 -10.01 4.37
C ARG A 210 -4.87 -9.57 3.65
N THR A 211 -3.70 -9.95 4.15
CA THR A 211 -2.41 -9.55 3.58
C THR A 211 -1.90 -10.52 2.51
N CYS A 212 -2.21 -11.81 2.61
CA CYS A 212 -1.71 -12.83 1.69
C CYS A 212 -2.75 -13.93 1.40
N THR A 213 -2.40 -14.78 0.45
CA THR A 213 -3.20 -15.89 -0.06
C THR A 213 -2.86 -17.22 0.62
N ALA A 214 -2.07 -17.18 1.71
CA ALA A 214 -1.71 -18.36 2.49
C ALA A 214 -2.95 -19.15 2.92
N SER A 215 -2.87 -20.47 2.74
CA SER A 215 -3.90 -21.37 3.26
C SER A 215 -3.83 -21.46 4.78
N ARG A 216 -4.93 -21.87 5.40
CA ARG A 216 -5.06 -22.07 6.85
C ARG A 216 -3.96 -22.97 7.41
N GLU A 217 -3.61 -24.02 6.67
CA GLU A 217 -2.55 -24.97 7.02
C GLU A 217 -1.16 -24.35 6.99
N SER A 218 -0.99 -23.30 6.19
CA SER A 218 0.30 -22.63 6.02
C SER A 218 0.46 -21.44 6.96
N LEU A 219 -0.58 -20.97 7.67
CA LEU A 219 -0.54 -19.75 8.49
C LEU A 219 0.54 -19.75 9.58
N THR A 220 1.00 -20.93 10.02
CA THR A 220 2.07 -21.08 11.02
C THR A 220 3.46 -21.31 10.41
N ASN A 221 3.57 -21.30 9.08
CA ASN A 221 4.85 -21.50 8.38
C ASN A 221 5.64 -20.19 8.32
N PHE A 222 6.65 -20.07 9.17
CA PHE A 222 7.53 -18.90 9.22
C PHE A 222 8.42 -18.71 7.98
N SER A 223 8.54 -19.74 7.13
CA SER A 223 9.35 -19.70 5.90
C SER A 223 8.56 -19.22 4.68
N GLN A 224 7.33 -18.75 4.86
CA GLN A 224 6.50 -18.26 3.76
C GLN A 224 7.15 -17.07 3.05
N ASP A 225 7.06 -17.11 1.73
CA ASP A 225 7.36 -15.96 0.89
C ASP A 225 6.14 -15.03 0.87
N VAL A 226 6.06 -14.17 1.88
CA VAL A 226 4.93 -13.24 2.05
C VAL A 226 4.79 -12.31 0.85
N PRO A 227 5.85 -11.68 0.32
CA PRO A 227 5.74 -10.90 -0.92
C PRO A 227 5.16 -11.71 -2.08
N ALA A 228 5.64 -12.94 -2.31
CA ALA A 228 5.12 -13.76 -3.42
C ALA A 228 3.65 -14.19 -3.27
N THR A 229 3.17 -14.29 -2.03
CA THR A 229 1.79 -14.73 -1.73
C THR A 229 0.89 -13.56 -1.34
N SER A 230 1.38 -12.32 -1.40
CA SER A 230 0.64 -11.12 -1.01
C SER A 230 -0.64 -10.94 -1.81
N ARG A 231 -1.63 -10.29 -1.19
CA ARG A 231 -2.83 -9.84 -1.88
C ARG A 231 -2.59 -8.43 -2.41
N TYR A 232 -2.78 -8.27 -3.71
CA TYR A 232 -2.72 -6.98 -4.38
C TYR A 232 -4.11 -6.60 -4.83
N HIS A 233 -4.50 -5.34 -4.60
CA HIS A 233 -5.85 -4.85 -4.92
C HIS A 233 -6.27 -5.24 -6.34
N HIS A 234 -5.44 -4.94 -7.35
CA HIS A 234 -5.75 -5.19 -8.76
C HIS A 234 -6.02 -6.68 -9.07
N ILE A 235 -5.23 -7.60 -8.51
CA ILE A 235 -5.47 -9.04 -8.68
C ILE A 235 -6.80 -9.42 -8.05
N THR A 236 -7.09 -8.89 -6.86
CA THR A 236 -8.36 -9.19 -6.20
C THR A 236 -9.55 -8.57 -6.93
N ASP A 237 -9.40 -7.44 -7.62
CA ASP A 237 -10.46 -6.87 -8.44
C ASP A 237 -10.83 -7.78 -9.61
N ASP A 238 -9.83 -8.33 -10.30
CA ASP A 238 -10.05 -9.32 -11.36
C ASP A 238 -10.76 -10.56 -10.80
N GLN A 239 -10.37 -11.02 -9.62
CA GLN A 239 -11.02 -12.15 -8.93
C GLN A 239 -12.46 -11.83 -8.49
N PHE A 240 -12.73 -10.61 -8.01
CA PHE A 240 -14.08 -10.17 -7.69
C PHE A 240 -14.94 -10.10 -8.93
N LYS A 241 -14.40 -9.58 -10.03
CA LYS A 241 -15.09 -9.56 -11.32
C LYS A 241 -15.45 -10.97 -11.77
N GLU A 242 -14.51 -11.92 -11.68
CA GLU A 242 -14.79 -13.33 -11.99
C GLU A 242 -15.90 -13.92 -11.11
N ILE A 243 -15.90 -13.59 -9.80
CA ILE A 243 -16.97 -14.01 -8.87
C ILE A 243 -18.33 -13.39 -9.26
N PHE A 244 -18.36 -12.11 -9.63
CA PHE A 244 -19.61 -11.39 -9.94
C PHE A 244 -20.19 -11.74 -11.31
N ASP A 245 -19.33 -12.03 -12.29
CA ASP A 245 -19.72 -12.43 -13.64
C ASP A 245 -20.22 -13.88 -13.69
N GLU A 246 -19.94 -14.71 -12.68
CA GLU A 246 -20.39 -16.11 -12.61
C GLU A 246 -21.89 -16.23 -12.27
N PRO A 247 -22.74 -16.70 -13.20
CA PRO A 247 -24.18 -16.76 -12.99
C PRO A 247 -24.62 -17.90 -12.05
N ALA A 248 -23.87 -18.99 -11.98
CA ALA A 248 -24.25 -20.14 -11.16
C ALA A 248 -23.81 -19.94 -9.71
N THR A 249 -24.77 -19.79 -8.79
CA THR A 249 -24.50 -19.56 -7.36
C THR A 249 -23.57 -20.61 -6.74
N THR A 250 -23.67 -21.86 -7.16
CA THR A 250 -22.78 -22.93 -6.69
C THR A 250 -21.33 -22.71 -7.13
N ARG A 251 -21.11 -22.26 -8.36
CA ARG A 251 -19.77 -21.99 -8.89
C ARG A 251 -19.20 -20.69 -8.32
N GLN A 252 -20.02 -19.66 -8.19
CA GLN A 252 -19.66 -18.43 -7.48
C GLN A 252 -19.16 -18.72 -6.05
N ARG A 253 -19.86 -19.57 -5.29
CA ARG A 253 -19.42 -19.97 -3.93
C ARG A 253 -18.08 -20.73 -3.93
N ARG A 254 -17.80 -21.53 -4.97
CA ARG A 254 -16.51 -22.21 -5.13
C ARG A 254 -15.39 -21.21 -5.38
N LEU A 255 -15.59 -20.24 -6.28
CA LEU A 255 -14.63 -19.17 -6.55
C LEU A 255 -14.34 -18.34 -5.29
N CYS A 256 -15.38 -17.96 -4.53
CA CYS A 256 -15.20 -17.29 -3.24
C CYS A 256 -14.32 -18.07 -2.27
N THR A 257 -14.54 -19.39 -2.18
CA THR A 257 -13.75 -20.27 -1.31
C THR A 257 -12.31 -20.40 -1.80
N GLU A 258 -12.12 -20.49 -3.12
CA GLU A 258 -10.82 -20.62 -3.77
C GLU A 258 -9.96 -19.37 -3.62
N PHE A 259 -10.54 -18.19 -3.82
CA PHE A 259 -9.84 -16.91 -3.70
C PHE A 259 -9.78 -16.39 -2.26
N GLY A 260 -10.62 -16.91 -1.37
CA GLY A 260 -10.76 -16.39 -0.02
C GLY A 260 -11.47 -15.04 0.02
N LEU A 261 -12.34 -14.78 -0.95
CA LEU A 261 -13.05 -13.50 -1.14
C LEU A 261 -14.56 -13.67 -0.91
N ARG A 262 -15.23 -12.57 -0.55
CA ARG A 262 -16.67 -12.54 -0.30
C ARG A 262 -17.45 -12.31 -1.59
N THR A 263 -18.74 -12.65 -1.58
CA THR A 263 -19.70 -12.33 -2.66
C THR A 263 -20.29 -10.92 -2.53
N ARG A 264 -19.87 -10.13 -1.55
CA ARG A 264 -20.38 -8.78 -1.32
C ARG A 264 -19.23 -7.80 -1.23
N PRO A 265 -19.27 -6.68 -1.97
CA PRO A 265 -18.28 -5.62 -1.84
C PRO A 265 -18.38 -4.99 -0.46
N SER A 266 -17.26 -4.44 0.00
CA SER A 266 -17.22 -3.60 1.19
C SER A 266 -17.87 -2.25 0.90
N ILE A 267 -18.42 -1.59 1.94
CA ILE A 267 -18.87 -0.20 1.81
C ILE A 267 -17.71 0.74 1.42
N LEU A 268 -16.49 0.38 1.83
CA LEU A 268 -15.26 1.10 1.52
C LEU A 268 -14.78 0.90 0.09
N ASP A 269 -15.34 -0.06 -0.65
CA ASP A 269 -14.97 -0.27 -2.06
C ASP A 269 -15.55 0.85 -2.97
N ARG A 270 -16.31 1.79 -2.38
CA ARG A 270 -16.74 3.04 -3.03
C ARG A 270 -15.68 4.14 -2.97
N LEU A 271 -14.62 3.95 -2.19
CA LEU A 271 -13.55 4.91 -1.94
C LEU A 271 -12.30 4.54 -2.75
N LEU A 272 -11.46 5.53 -3.07
CA LEU A 272 -10.15 5.30 -3.65
C LEU A 272 -9.20 4.77 -2.57
N ARG A 273 -8.92 3.47 -2.59
CA ARG A 273 -8.06 2.83 -1.59
C ARG A 273 -7.35 1.57 -2.08
N GLU A 274 -6.21 1.27 -1.48
CA GLU A 274 -5.58 -0.06 -1.52
C GLU A 274 -6.17 -0.91 -0.37
N ARG A 275 -7.08 -1.85 -0.70
CA ARG A 275 -7.92 -2.55 0.28
C ARG A 275 -7.16 -3.44 1.25
N HIS A 276 -5.99 -3.95 0.88
CA HIS A 276 -5.20 -4.90 1.68
C HIS A 276 -4.13 -4.18 2.50
N LEU A 277 -3.57 -3.08 1.96
CA LEU A 277 -2.58 -2.24 2.64
C LEU A 277 -3.24 -1.29 3.65
N GLN A 278 -4.36 -0.66 3.29
CA GLN A 278 -5.07 0.31 4.13
C GLN A 278 -6.13 -0.34 5.04
N THR A 279 -6.15 -1.67 5.13
CA THR A 279 -6.94 -2.38 6.14
C THR A 279 -6.08 -3.50 6.73
N PRO A 280 -4.95 -3.12 7.36
CA PRO A 280 -3.92 -4.06 7.77
C PRO A 280 -4.50 -5.10 8.72
N GLN A 281 -4.05 -6.34 8.56
CA GLN A 281 -4.39 -7.39 9.49
C GLN A 281 -3.58 -7.22 10.77
N ASP A 282 -4.23 -7.42 11.92
CA ASP A 282 -3.49 -7.68 13.15
C ASP A 282 -2.47 -8.80 12.90
N VAL A 283 -1.36 -8.75 13.64
CA VAL A 283 -0.12 -9.51 13.46
C VAL A 283 -0.30 -11.03 13.68
N TYR A 284 -1.45 -11.62 13.36
CA TYR A 284 -1.77 -13.04 13.52
C TYR A 284 -0.70 -13.97 12.95
N HIS A 285 -0.02 -13.61 11.85
CA HIS A 285 1.13 -14.38 11.34
C HIS A 285 2.30 -14.46 12.34
N ALA A 286 2.60 -13.38 13.09
CA ALA A 286 3.65 -13.41 14.11
C ALA A 286 3.14 -13.87 15.49
N THR A 287 1.83 -13.75 15.76
CA THR A 287 1.25 -14.13 17.07
C THR A 287 0.84 -15.60 17.13
N ALA A 288 0.35 -16.20 16.04
CA ALA A 288 -0.06 -17.62 16.03
C ALA A 288 1.11 -18.55 16.34
N GLY A 289 2.29 -18.24 15.81
CA GLY A 289 3.53 -18.93 16.14
C GLY A 289 3.97 -18.76 17.60
N LYS A 290 3.83 -17.55 18.16
CA LYS A 290 4.18 -17.24 19.55
C LYS A 290 3.20 -17.88 20.54
N ILE A 291 1.90 -17.86 20.26
CA ILE A 291 0.88 -18.55 21.05
C ILE A 291 1.07 -20.07 20.95
N GLY A 292 1.32 -20.61 19.77
CA GLY A 292 1.64 -22.03 19.60
C GLY A 292 2.88 -22.45 20.38
N ARG A 293 3.92 -21.61 20.40
CA ARG A 293 5.14 -21.83 21.20
C ARG A 293 4.88 -21.64 22.69
N LEU A 294 4.09 -20.66 23.11
CA LEU A 294 3.68 -20.44 24.50
C LEU A 294 2.86 -21.63 25.03
N LEU A 295 1.90 -22.11 24.24
CA LEU A 295 1.12 -23.32 24.53
C LEU A 295 2.04 -24.53 24.64
N LYS A 296 3.00 -24.70 23.73
CA LYS A 296 3.98 -25.79 23.82
C LYS A 296 4.83 -25.71 25.08
N LEU A 297 5.33 -24.52 25.42
CA LEU A 297 6.07 -24.25 26.67
C LEU A 297 5.22 -24.47 27.93
N THR A 298 3.91 -24.24 27.87
CA THR A 298 2.99 -24.42 29.01
C THR A 298 2.48 -25.86 29.15
N TYR A 299 2.35 -26.61 28.06
CA TYR A 299 2.01 -28.05 28.09
C TYR A 299 3.23 -28.95 28.39
N ASP A 300 4.44 -28.50 28.05
CA ASP A 300 5.69 -29.18 28.43
C ASP A 300 6.08 -28.93 29.90
N LEU A 301 5.40 -28.01 30.60
CA LEU A 301 5.39 -27.94 32.06
C LEU A 301 4.46 -29.02 32.62
N ARG A 302 4.90 -30.28 32.59
CA ARG A 302 4.31 -31.32 33.44
C ARG A 302 4.68 -31.02 34.90
N ILE A 303 3.68 -31.02 35.78
CA ILE A 303 3.85 -31.16 37.23
C ILE A 303 4.47 -32.53 37.51
#